data_AF-A0A970SNS5-F1
#
_entry.id   AF-A0A970SNS5-F1
#
_cell.length_a   1.000
_cell.length_b   1.000
_cell.length_c   1.000
_cell.angle_alpha   90.00
_cell.angle_beta   90.00
_cell.angle_gamma   90.00
#
_symmetry.space_group_name_H-M   'P 1'
#
loop_
_entity.id
_entity.type
_entity.pdbx_description
1 polymer ?
#
loop_
_entity_poly.entity_id
_entity_poly.type
_entity_poly.pdbx_seq_one_letter_code
_entity_poly.pdbx_strand_id
1 'polypeptide(L)'
;MFGGSTDANDFIYEVKLDDGGFEAAASPIEFESLIGSHTVYVRAVDEAGNISEVATQQFAMDSTPPTIDSVTSVAATNTSPIVVNYSVSDSESGVKQVTLWAKTGIGGDWAATLETSSNANGSFDFAVSEEDEYFFAVVAEDNVGNVTDEPTGYGATSTVYDITPPTVAIGNPSVSVTDSGPVTYEITIDGADEVTLADGDVTLDKGRSADAATVAVSGEDLTSRLVTISGITGNGTLGISIAAGVAQDAAGNESIAVGPSDAFSVLNHVPSYGLSNKAAWDPIIIIAAADNVFTIWGKVTVADADSFTVDDGSGLPVKVIYSDHGFGNGDFVSATGTLDVSGPAPVLNALVTNDQLSVDAE
;
A
#
# COMPACT_ATOMS: atom_id res chain seq x y z
N MET A 1 -53.76 38.10 1.51
CA MET A 1 -54.73 39.19 1.77
C MET A 1 -55.69 39.24 0.59
N PHE A 2 -56.97 38.93 0.79
CA PHE A 2 -57.99 39.08 -0.25
C PHE A 2 -58.52 40.52 -0.19
N GLY A 3 -58.33 41.30 -1.27
CA GLY A 3 -58.70 42.72 -1.37
C GLY A 3 -60.18 42.90 -1.70
N GLY A 4 -60.85 43.75 -0.91
CA GLY A 4 -62.30 43.85 -0.81
C GLY A 4 -63.07 44.57 -1.94
N SER A 5 -64.33 44.17 -2.06
CA SER A 5 -65.44 44.90 -2.67
C SER A 5 -66.18 45.70 -1.58
N THR A 6 -66.72 46.87 -1.94
CA THR A 6 -67.22 47.93 -1.05
C THR A 6 -68.66 47.77 -0.55
N ASP A 7 -69.17 46.54 -0.38
CA ASP A 7 -70.45 46.33 0.30
C ASP A 7 -70.21 45.66 1.66
N ALA A 8 -70.32 46.45 2.71
CA ALA A 8 -69.62 46.21 3.95
C ALA A 8 -70.32 45.24 4.92
N ASN A 9 -71.28 44.39 4.52
CA ASN A 9 -71.91 43.44 5.47
C ASN A 9 -72.67 42.21 4.94
N ASP A 10 -72.58 41.78 3.67
CA ASP A 10 -73.62 40.86 3.15
C ASP A 10 -73.16 39.67 2.31
N PHE A 11 -71.95 39.17 2.58
CA PHE A 11 -71.46 37.93 1.97
C PHE A 11 -71.18 36.88 3.04
N ILE A 12 -71.70 35.68 2.83
CA ILE A 12 -71.29 34.48 3.55
C ILE A 12 -70.23 33.79 2.69
N TYR A 13 -69.05 33.57 3.25
CA TYR A 13 -68.06 32.70 2.63
C TYR A 13 -68.41 31.26 2.96
N GLU A 14 -68.51 30.43 1.94
CA GLU A 14 -68.65 28.99 2.10
C GLU A 14 -67.36 28.30 1.66
N VAL A 15 -66.94 27.34 2.45
CA VAL A 15 -65.73 26.56 2.22
C VAL A 15 -66.05 25.08 2.24
N LYS A 16 -65.43 24.34 1.33
CA LYS A 16 -65.37 22.88 1.41
C LYS A 16 -63.93 22.41 1.32
N LEU A 17 -63.66 21.33 2.04
CA LEU A 17 -62.42 20.57 1.95
C LEU A 17 -62.67 19.34 1.06
N ASP A 18 -61.83 19.15 0.05
CA ASP A 18 -61.87 18.03 -0.89
C ASP A 18 -63.28 17.82 -1.51
N ASP A 19 -63.81 16.61 -1.37
CA ASP A 19 -65.13 16.19 -1.85
C ASP A 19 -66.26 16.47 -0.83
N GLY A 20 -65.98 17.21 0.24
CA GLY A 20 -66.96 17.63 1.24
C GLY A 20 -68.03 18.59 0.71
N GLY A 21 -69.00 18.90 1.56
CA GLY A 21 -70.02 19.93 1.29
C GLY A 21 -69.49 21.34 1.54
N PHE A 22 -70.04 22.34 0.82
CA PHE A 22 -69.82 23.75 1.12
C PHE A 22 -70.55 24.12 2.41
N GLU A 23 -69.79 24.60 3.39
CA GLU A 23 -70.29 25.04 4.69
C GLU A 23 -69.87 26.48 4.95
N ALA A 24 -70.72 27.26 5.61
CA ALA A 24 -70.37 28.64 5.96
C ALA A 24 -69.15 28.68 6.90
N ALA A 25 -68.17 29.52 6.58
CA ALA A 25 -66.92 29.62 7.31
C ALA A 25 -66.48 31.08 7.54
N ALA A 26 -65.87 31.34 8.69
CA ALA A 26 -65.28 32.62 9.03
C ALA A 26 -63.76 32.59 8.78
N SER A 27 -63.16 33.74 8.45
CA SER A 27 -61.71 33.87 8.28
C SER A 27 -61.05 34.34 9.58
N PRO A 28 -59.92 33.74 10.02
CA PRO A 28 -59.23 32.61 9.39
C PRO A 28 -59.92 31.27 9.63
N ILE A 29 -59.79 30.35 8.66
CA ILE A 29 -60.26 28.95 8.75
C ILE A 29 -59.07 28.10 9.18
N GLU A 30 -59.24 27.30 10.21
CA GLU A 30 -58.24 26.36 10.70
C GLU A 30 -58.65 24.92 10.35
N PHE A 31 -57.69 24.15 9.88
CA PHE A 31 -57.86 22.73 9.60
C PHE A 31 -56.93 21.95 10.53
N GLU A 32 -57.50 21.05 11.31
CA GLU A 32 -56.77 20.25 12.31
C GLU A 32 -56.72 18.79 11.88
N SER A 33 -55.63 18.10 12.22
CA SER A 33 -55.48 16.63 12.03
C SER A 33 -55.69 16.13 10.59
N LEU A 34 -55.35 16.96 9.59
CA LEU A 34 -55.28 16.56 8.19
C LEU A 34 -53.92 15.95 7.88
N ILE A 35 -53.86 14.91 7.06
CA ILE A 35 -52.62 14.30 6.56
C ILE A 35 -52.81 13.98 5.09
N GLY A 36 -51.79 14.26 4.29
CA GLY A 36 -51.78 14.08 2.84
C GLY A 36 -52.23 15.33 2.09
N SER A 37 -52.50 15.17 0.80
CA SER A 37 -52.88 16.26 -0.09
C SER A 37 -54.36 16.59 0.05
N HIS A 38 -54.64 17.87 0.28
CA HIS A 38 -55.98 18.43 0.40
C HIS A 38 -56.18 19.62 -0.54
N THR A 39 -57.42 19.81 -0.98
CA THR A 39 -57.84 20.98 -1.76
C THR A 39 -58.95 21.71 -1.03
N VAL A 40 -58.72 22.99 -0.74
CA VAL A 40 -59.73 23.90 -0.21
C VAL A 40 -60.39 24.65 -1.36
N TYR A 41 -61.72 24.68 -1.33
CA TYR A 41 -62.55 25.41 -2.27
C TYR A 41 -63.31 26.50 -1.51
N VAL A 42 -63.26 27.73 -2.01
CA VAL A 42 -63.91 28.88 -1.39
C VAL A 42 -64.85 29.54 -2.40
N ARG A 43 -66.08 29.84 -1.99
CA ARG A 43 -67.03 30.66 -2.75
C ARG A 43 -67.70 31.68 -1.83
N ALA A 44 -68.17 32.79 -2.41
CA ALA A 44 -68.98 33.77 -1.70
C ALA A 44 -70.44 33.64 -2.14
N VAL A 45 -71.37 33.81 -1.19
CA VAL A 45 -72.82 33.86 -1.42
C VAL A 45 -73.34 35.21 -0.91
N ASP A 46 -74.04 35.96 -1.74
CA ASP A 46 -74.70 37.22 -1.33
C ASP A 46 -76.10 36.97 -0.72
N GLU A 47 -76.72 37.99 -0.12
CA GLU A 47 -78.07 37.87 0.48
C GLU A 47 -79.17 37.52 -0.55
N ALA A 48 -78.95 37.84 -1.83
CA ALA A 48 -79.84 37.46 -2.91
C ALA A 48 -79.65 35.99 -3.37
N GLY A 49 -78.68 35.27 -2.80
CA GLY A 49 -78.35 33.88 -3.12
C GLY A 49 -77.49 33.71 -4.38
N ASN A 50 -76.88 34.77 -4.91
CA ASN A 50 -75.93 34.66 -6.01
C ASN A 50 -74.60 34.11 -5.50
N ILE A 51 -74.03 33.16 -6.25
CA ILE A 51 -72.81 32.43 -5.88
C ILE A 51 -71.65 32.89 -6.79
N SER A 52 -70.49 33.19 -6.21
CA SER A 52 -69.28 33.53 -6.97
C SER A 52 -68.67 32.33 -7.71
N GLU A 53 -67.67 32.59 -8.55
CA GLU A 53 -66.75 31.53 -8.98
C GLU A 53 -66.04 30.91 -7.76
N VAL A 54 -65.69 29.62 -7.86
CA VAL A 54 -65.00 28.88 -6.81
C VAL A 54 -63.50 29.13 -6.94
N ALA A 55 -62.88 29.69 -5.90
CA ALA A 55 -61.43 29.73 -5.77
C ALA A 55 -60.92 28.43 -5.16
N THR A 56 -59.78 27.93 -5.64
CA THR A 56 -59.18 26.68 -5.14
C THR A 56 -57.75 26.91 -4.66
N GLN A 57 -57.37 26.19 -3.60
CA GLN A 57 -56.01 26.15 -3.09
C GLN A 57 -55.70 24.71 -2.67
N GLN A 58 -54.62 24.14 -3.22
CA GLN A 58 -54.10 22.85 -2.79
C GLN A 58 -53.01 23.06 -1.74
N PHE A 59 -52.94 22.15 -0.77
CA PHE A 59 -51.89 22.07 0.24
C PHE A 59 -51.67 20.59 0.64
N ALA A 60 -50.52 20.31 1.23
CA ALA A 60 -50.26 19.03 1.88
C ALA A 60 -50.05 19.29 3.37
N MET A 61 -50.56 18.39 4.19
CA MET A 61 -50.22 18.33 5.61
C MET A 61 -49.44 17.05 5.85
N ASP A 62 -48.30 17.19 6.50
CA ASP A 62 -47.41 16.09 6.78
C ASP A 62 -46.74 16.35 8.13
N SER A 63 -46.68 15.31 8.96
CA SER A 63 -46.13 15.35 10.32
C SER A 63 -45.09 14.25 10.54
N THR A 64 -44.76 13.50 9.50
CA THR A 64 -43.79 12.42 9.53
C THR A 64 -42.49 12.89 8.88
N PRO A 65 -41.35 12.83 9.59
CA PRO A 65 -40.07 13.01 8.94
C PRO A 65 -39.82 11.96 7.84
N PRO A 66 -38.93 12.26 6.88
CA PRO A 66 -38.47 11.27 5.91
C PRO A 66 -37.89 10.02 6.57
N THR A 67 -37.90 8.90 5.85
CA THR A 67 -37.23 7.66 6.26
C THR A 67 -35.88 7.53 5.58
N ILE A 68 -34.81 7.29 6.36
CA ILE A 68 -33.49 6.96 5.81
C ILE A 68 -33.47 5.46 5.47
N ASP A 69 -33.47 5.13 4.18
CA ASP A 69 -33.54 3.74 3.72
C ASP A 69 -32.16 3.06 3.74
N SER A 70 -31.12 3.78 3.29
CA SER A 70 -29.75 3.27 3.34
C SER A 70 -28.72 4.39 3.30
N VAL A 71 -27.58 4.15 3.94
CA VAL A 71 -26.35 4.92 3.78
C VAL A 71 -25.19 3.93 3.75
N THR A 72 -24.34 4.00 2.73
CA THR A 72 -23.24 3.04 2.54
C THR A 72 -21.98 3.72 2.04
N SER A 73 -20.85 3.26 2.53
CA SER A 73 -19.50 3.64 2.10
C SER A 73 -18.61 2.40 2.03
N VAL A 74 -17.42 2.53 1.44
CA VAL A 74 -16.42 1.45 1.47
C VAL A 74 -15.85 1.29 2.87
N ALA A 75 -15.47 0.07 3.27
CA ALA A 75 -14.97 -0.17 4.63
C ALA A 75 -13.60 0.46 4.88
N ALA A 76 -12.71 0.43 3.87
CA ALA A 76 -11.40 1.06 3.92
C ALA A 76 -11.01 1.58 2.53
N THR A 77 -10.19 2.62 2.47
CA THR A 77 -9.68 3.20 1.22
C THR A 77 -8.41 4.03 1.48
N ASN A 78 -7.50 4.02 0.52
CA ASN A 78 -6.37 4.95 0.45
C ASN A 78 -6.62 6.14 -0.48
N THR A 79 -7.84 6.27 -1.00
CA THR A 79 -8.22 7.34 -1.94
C THR A 79 -9.22 8.32 -1.31
N SER A 80 -9.06 9.59 -1.67
CA SER A 80 -9.94 10.70 -1.30
C SER A 80 -10.46 11.34 -2.60
N PRO A 81 -11.75 11.67 -2.72
CA PRO A 81 -12.78 11.65 -1.68
C PRO A 81 -13.38 10.26 -1.38
N ILE A 82 -13.93 10.10 -0.18
CA ILE A 82 -14.75 8.94 0.20
C ILE A 82 -16.16 9.14 -0.36
N VAL A 83 -16.62 8.18 -1.17
CA VAL A 83 -17.97 8.20 -1.75
C VAL A 83 -18.98 7.63 -0.76
N VAL A 84 -19.96 8.43 -0.36
CA VAL A 84 -21.05 8.05 0.54
C VAL A 84 -22.36 8.00 -0.24
N ASN A 85 -22.88 6.80 -0.48
CA ASN A 85 -24.17 6.61 -1.16
C ASN A 85 -25.31 6.65 -0.15
N TYR A 86 -26.45 7.22 -0.54
CA TYR A 86 -27.64 7.29 0.30
C TYR A 86 -28.94 7.09 -0.47
N SER A 87 -29.96 6.65 0.25
CA SER A 87 -31.35 6.55 -0.19
C SER A 87 -32.27 6.96 0.95
N VAL A 88 -33.20 7.85 0.64
CA VAL A 88 -34.21 8.39 1.54
C VAL A 88 -35.56 8.31 0.85
N SER A 89 -36.62 8.04 1.61
CA SER A 89 -37.99 8.04 1.13
C SER A 89 -38.89 8.91 1.99
N ASP A 90 -39.88 9.52 1.34
CA ASP A 90 -40.96 10.24 1.99
C ASP A 90 -42.20 10.15 1.09
N SER A 91 -43.32 9.65 1.61
CA SER A 91 -44.52 9.35 0.81
C SER A 91 -45.55 10.48 0.79
N GLU A 92 -45.48 11.42 1.72
CA GLU A 92 -46.53 12.40 2.00
C GLU A 92 -46.19 13.75 1.37
N SER A 93 -45.03 14.31 1.67
CA SER A 93 -44.61 15.62 1.16
C SER A 93 -43.40 15.57 0.24
N GLY A 94 -42.68 14.46 0.21
CA GLY A 94 -41.46 14.25 -0.54
C GLY A 94 -40.23 14.89 0.11
N VAL A 95 -39.05 14.38 -0.24
CA VAL A 95 -37.77 14.88 0.28
C VAL A 95 -37.44 16.23 -0.32
N LYS A 96 -37.10 17.21 0.53
CA LYS A 96 -36.64 18.54 0.14
C LYS A 96 -35.12 18.63 0.11
N GLN A 97 -34.46 18.10 1.14
CA GLN A 97 -33.02 18.15 1.29
C GLN A 97 -32.50 16.95 2.07
N VAL A 98 -31.37 16.41 1.64
CA VAL A 98 -30.54 15.48 2.39
C VAL A 98 -29.21 16.17 2.69
N THR A 99 -28.79 16.18 3.94
CA THR A 99 -27.52 16.74 4.40
C THR A 99 -26.63 15.61 4.89
N LEU A 100 -25.39 15.54 4.40
CA LEU A 100 -24.40 14.61 4.94
C LEU A 100 -23.93 15.09 6.31
N TRP A 101 -23.91 14.19 7.27
CA TRP A 101 -23.28 14.36 8.57
C TRP A 101 -22.09 13.43 8.67
N ALA A 102 -21.01 13.91 9.30
CA ALA A 102 -19.81 13.14 9.50
C ALA A 102 -19.23 13.37 10.89
N LYS A 103 -18.44 12.40 11.36
CA LYS A 103 -17.50 12.58 12.46
C LYS A 103 -16.21 11.81 12.19
N THR A 104 -15.14 12.25 12.83
CA THR A 104 -13.80 11.66 12.71
C THR A 104 -13.43 10.98 14.01
N GLY A 105 -13.03 9.71 13.93
CA GLY A 105 -12.69 8.87 15.07
C GLY A 105 -13.91 8.43 15.90
N ILE A 106 -13.74 7.33 16.65
CA ILE A 106 -14.79 6.73 17.48
C ILE A 106 -15.37 7.75 18.50
N GLY A 107 -14.50 8.60 19.06
CA GLY A 107 -14.84 9.62 20.05
C GLY A 107 -15.16 11.00 19.48
N GLY A 108 -15.24 11.16 18.16
CA GLY A 108 -15.58 12.43 17.53
C GLY A 108 -17.02 12.86 17.74
N ASP A 109 -17.26 14.16 17.59
CA ASP A 109 -18.59 14.77 17.61
C ASP A 109 -19.20 14.78 16.20
N TRP A 110 -20.49 14.46 16.11
CA TRP A 110 -21.24 14.57 14.85
C TRP A 110 -21.42 16.04 14.46
N ALA A 111 -21.15 16.34 13.20
CA ALA A 111 -21.40 17.66 12.62
C ALA A 111 -22.04 17.53 11.24
N ALA A 112 -22.98 18.44 10.95
CA ALA A 112 -23.46 18.66 9.60
C ALA A 112 -22.31 19.14 8.72
N THR A 113 -22.13 18.51 7.56
CA THR A 113 -21.20 18.99 6.54
C THR A 113 -21.86 20.07 5.69
N LEU A 114 -21.12 20.63 4.73
CA LEU A 114 -21.68 21.54 3.73
C LEU A 114 -22.33 20.81 2.55
N GLU A 115 -22.20 19.48 2.51
CA GLU A 115 -22.71 18.65 1.42
C GLU A 115 -24.22 18.43 1.59
N THR A 116 -24.99 18.96 0.65
CA THR A 116 -26.46 18.83 0.63
C THR A 116 -26.95 18.47 -0.77
N SER A 117 -28.08 17.79 -0.84
CA SER A 117 -28.72 17.38 -2.10
C SER A 117 -30.22 17.49 -1.99
N SER A 118 -30.89 17.93 -3.06
CA SER A 118 -32.35 17.90 -3.17
C SER A 118 -32.88 16.58 -3.72
N ASN A 119 -32.00 15.65 -4.12
CA ASN A 119 -32.40 14.33 -4.58
C ASN A 119 -32.55 13.39 -3.39
N ALA A 120 -33.60 12.58 -3.40
CA ALA A 120 -33.84 11.56 -2.37
C ALA A 120 -32.83 10.39 -2.44
N ASN A 121 -32.14 10.21 -3.58
CA ASN A 121 -31.14 9.17 -3.80
C ASN A 121 -29.92 9.77 -4.50
N GLY A 122 -28.73 9.37 -4.08
CA GLY A 122 -27.50 9.85 -4.71
C GLY A 122 -26.23 9.47 -3.92
N SER A 123 -25.19 10.26 -4.13
CA SER A 123 -23.92 10.13 -3.41
C SER A 123 -23.35 11.50 -3.04
N PHE A 124 -22.51 11.52 -2.01
CA PHE A 124 -21.66 12.64 -1.64
C PHE A 124 -20.19 12.25 -1.77
N ASP A 125 -19.35 13.19 -2.18
CA ASP A 125 -17.90 13.04 -2.28
C ASP A 125 -17.25 13.74 -1.07
N PHE A 126 -17.00 13.00 0.01
CA PHE A 126 -16.45 13.55 1.24
C PHE A 126 -14.91 13.57 1.21
N ALA A 127 -14.33 14.77 1.12
CA ALA A 127 -12.88 14.93 1.09
C ALA A 127 -12.25 14.72 2.47
N VAL A 128 -11.21 13.88 2.51
CA VAL A 128 -10.39 13.60 3.70
C VAL A 128 -8.91 13.89 3.41
N SER A 129 -8.15 14.19 4.46
CA SER A 129 -6.71 14.51 4.38
C SER A 129 -5.85 13.87 5.46
N GLU A 130 -6.46 13.32 6.52
CA GLU A 130 -5.76 12.73 7.65
C GLU A 130 -6.22 11.28 7.82
N GLU A 131 -5.31 10.39 8.16
CA GLU A 131 -5.65 8.99 8.42
C GLU A 131 -6.49 8.88 9.69
N ASP A 132 -7.69 8.32 9.56
CA ASP A 132 -8.60 8.03 10.67
C ASP A 132 -9.76 7.16 10.16
N GLU A 133 -10.62 6.71 11.08
CA GLU A 133 -11.94 6.18 10.75
C GLU A 133 -12.96 7.32 10.71
N TYR A 134 -13.60 7.48 9.55
CA TYR A 134 -14.66 8.46 9.33
C TYR A 134 -16.02 7.78 9.38
N PHE A 135 -16.94 8.31 10.18
CA PHE A 135 -18.30 7.81 10.31
C PHE A 135 -19.27 8.73 9.58
N PHE A 136 -20.24 8.14 8.89
CA PHE A 136 -21.20 8.85 8.06
C PHE A 136 -22.65 8.52 8.45
N ALA A 137 -23.49 9.54 8.32
CA ALA A 137 -24.93 9.46 8.40
C ALA A 137 -25.53 10.58 7.54
N VAL A 138 -26.85 10.56 7.36
CA VAL A 138 -27.55 11.66 6.69
C VAL A 138 -28.70 12.14 7.56
N VAL A 139 -29.02 13.42 7.45
CA VAL A 139 -30.24 14.02 8.01
C VAL A 139 -31.05 14.56 6.84
N ALA A 140 -32.34 14.22 6.79
CA ALA A 140 -33.23 14.61 5.72
C ALA A 140 -34.35 15.53 6.22
N GLU A 141 -34.68 16.53 5.40
CA GLU A 141 -35.81 17.44 5.56
C GLU A 141 -36.80 17.20 4.41
N ASP A 142 -38.09 17.18 4.72
CA ASP A 142 -39.18 17.07 3.75
C ASP A 142 -39.66 18.46 3.24
N ASN A 143 -40.67 18.49 2.38
CA ASN A 143 -41.17 19.76 1.81
C ASN A 143 -42.02 20.61 2.78
N VAL A 144 -42.42 20.08 3.94
CA VAL A 144 -43.17 20.81 4.97
C VAL A 144 -42.32 21.18 6.19
N GLY A 145 -41.06 20.74 6.25
CA GLY A 145 -40.07 21.07 7.27
C GLY A 145 -39.93 20.01 8.38
N ASN A 146 -40.47 18.80 8.23
CA ASN A 146 -40.13 17.70 9.15
C ASN A 146 -38.71 17.22 8.87
N VAL A 147 -37.95 16.94 9.93
CA VAL A 147 -36.53 16.58 9.87
C VAL A 147 -36.30 15.28 10.62
N THR A 148 -35.45 14.41 10.08
CA THR A 148 -35.03 13.18 10.79
C THR A 148 -34.19 13.49 12.02
N ASP A 149 -34.14 12.56 12.97
CA ASP A 149 -33.28 12.70 14.15
C ASP A 149 -31.80 12.86 13.77
N GLU A 150 -31.05 13.60 14.59
CA GLU A 150 -29.59 13.74 14.46
C GLU A 150 -28.88 12.40 14.71
N PRO A 151 -27.75 12.13 14.01
CA PRO A 151 -27.04 10.88 14.16
C PRO A 151 -26.40 10.74 15.56
N THR A 152 -26.39 9.50 16.07
CA THR A 152 -25.75 9.16 17.35
C THR A 152 -24.91 7.89 17.22
N GLY A 153 -24.04 7.64 18.20
CA GLY A 153 -23.18 6.46 18.21
C GLY A 153 -22.25 6.40 17.00
N TYR A 154 -22.27 5.28 16.26
CA TYR A 154 -21.46 5.05 15.05
C TYR A 154 -22.17 5.50 13.75
N GLY A 155 -23.38 6.07 13.83
CA GLY A 155 -24.11 6.49 12.64
C GLY A 155 -24.56 5.31 11.79
N ALA A 156 -24.51 5.46 10.46
CA ALA A 156 -25.02 4.48 9.51
C ALA A 156 -23.93 3.63 8.85
N THR A 157 -22.74 4.19 8.60
CA THR A 157 -21.61 3.51 7.96
C THR A 157 -20.29 4.17 8.36
N SER A 158 -19.16 3.49 8.21
CA SER A 158 -17.82 4.06 8.41
C SER A 158 -16.82 3.59 7.36
N THR A 159 -15.78 4.40 7.17
CA THR A 159 -14.63 4.13 6.29
C THR A 159 -13.34 4.45 7.01
N VAL A 160 -12.41 3.51 7.04
CA VAL A 160 -11.02 3.76 7.44
C VAL A 160 -10.27 4.37 6.26
N TYR A 161 -9.80 5.61 6.42
CA TYR A 161 -8.88 6.22 5.47
C TYR A 161 -7.45 5.98 5.93
N ASP A 162 -6.70 5.25 5.13
CA ASP A 162 -5.34 4.82 5.44
C ASP A 162 -4.49 4.91 4.18
N ILE A 163 -3.38 5.64 4.23
CA ILE A 163 -2.43 5.83 3.14
C ILE A 163 -1.06 5.25 3.47
N THR A 164 -0.94 4.53 4.60
CA THR A 164 0.30 3.96 5.10
C THR A 164 0.49 2.57 4.52
N PRO A 165 1.47 2.36 3.62
CA PRO A 165 1.65 1.07 3.02
C PRO A 165 2.22 0.03 3.98
N PRO A 166 1.95 -1.27 3.74
CA PRO A 166 2.61 -2.34 4.45
C PRO A 166 4.13 -2.28 4.23
N THR A 167 4.89 -2.67 5.26
CA THR A 167 6.36 -2.65 5.20
C THR A 167 6.92 -4.04 4.94
N VAL A 168 7.97 -4.11 4.12
CA VAL A 168 8.70 -5.34 3.82
C VAL A 168 10.17 -5.11 4.13
N ALA A 169 10.77 -5.99 4.93
CA ALA A 169 12.16 -5.93 5.33
C ALA A 169 12.90 -7.23 4.99
N ILE A 170 14.12 -7.09 4.48
CA ILE A 170 15.01 -8.21 4.20
C ILE A 170 16.00 -8.34 5.37
N GLY A 171 16.03 -9.50 6.01
CA GLY A 171 17.00 -9.83 7.06
C GLY A 171 18.43 -10.02 6.53
N ASN A 172 19.35 -10.38 7.41
CA ASN A 172 20.70 -10.76 7.01
C ASN A 172 20.71 -12.11 6.29
N PRO A 173 21.69 -12.38 5.40
CA PRO A 173 21.88 -13.73 4.89
C PRO A 173 22.20 -14.69 6.04
N SER A 174 21.71 -15.93 5.95
CA SER A 174 22.00 -17.00 6.93
C SER A 174 23.49 -17.27 7.17
N VAL A 175 24.34 -16.95 6.19
CA VAL A 175 25.80 -17.01 6.26
C VAL A 175 26.40 -15.83 5.50
N SER A 176 27.54 -15.30 5.95
CA SER A 176 28.23 -14.18 5.29
C SER A 176 29.19 -14.61 4.18
N VAL A 177 29.61 -15.88 4.16
CA VAL A 177 30.49 -16.49 3.15
C VAL A 177 30.07 -17.93 2.93
N THR A 178 30.05 -18.38 1.67
CA THR A 178 29.80 -19.78 1.33
C THR A 178 30.51 -20.21 0.04
N ASP A 179 30.78 -21.49 -0.13
CA ASP A 179 31.18 -22.12 -1.40
C ASP A 179 30.04 -22.92 -2.05
N SER A 180 28.93 -23.08 -1.33
CA SER A 180 27.80 -23.94 -1.66
C SER A 180 26.48 -23.40 -1.13
N GLY A 181 25.35 -23.88 -1.64
CA GLY A 181 24.01 -23.49 -1.19
C GLY A 181 23.30 -24.60 -0.40
N PRO A 182 22.16 -24.28 0.25
CA PRO A 182 21.43 -23.02 0.12
C PRO A 182 21.88 -21.93 1.11
N VAL A 183 21.66 -20.67 0.73
CA VAL A 183 21.69 -19.51 1.63
C VAL A 183 20.29 -18.90 1.68
N THR A 184 19.80 -18.62 2.88
CA THR A 184 18.46 -18.06 3.09
C THR A 184 18.48 -16.61 3.57
N TYR A 185 17.39 -15.89 3.29
CA TYR A 185 17.02 -14.60 3.86
C TYR A 185 15.63 -14.70 4.48
N GLU A 186 15.51 -14.26 5.74
CA GLU A 186 14.22 -14.08 6.39
C GLU A 186 13.61 -12.74 5.97
N ILE A 187 12.37 -12.78 5.48
CA ILE A 187 11.62 -11.58 5.09
C ILE A 187 10.57 -11.33 6.15
N THR A 188 10.56 -10.11 6.70
CA THR A 188 9.54 -9.67 7.67
C THR A 188 8.57 -8.73 6.96
N ILE A 189 7.28 -8.91 7.20
CA ILE A 189 6.19 -8.12 6.62
C ILE A 189 5.31 -7.62 7.77
N ASP A 190 4.98 -6.32 7.76
CA ASP A 190 4.12 -5.71 8.77
C ASP A 190 3.03 -4.85 8.11
N GLY A 191 1.84 -4.84 8.72
CA GLY A 191 0.68 -4.08 8.24
C GLY A 191 -0.02 -4.63 6.99
N ALA A 192 0.23 -5.89 6.60
CA ALA A 192 -0.39 -6.49 5.42
C ALA A 192 -1.63 -7.32 5.76
N ASP A 193 -2.70 -7.16 4.97
CA ASP A 193 -3.88 -8.03 4.96
C ASP A 193 -3.78 -9.11 3.86
N GLU A 194 -2.96 -8.87 2.83
CA GLU A 194 -2.65 -9.82 1.78
C GLU A 194 -1.14 -9.81 1.44
N VAL A 195 -0.56 -10.98 1.20
CA VAL A 195 0.85 -11.13 0.78
C VAL A 195 0.94 -12.06 -0.43
N THR A 196 1.46 -11.53 -1.53
CA THR A 196 1.58 -12.20 -2.83
C THR A 196 3.02 -12.54 -3.22
N LEU A 197 4.01 -12.17 -2.38
CA LEU A 197 5.44 -12.43 -2.60
C LEU A 197 5.73 -13.85 -3.10
N ALA A 198 6.25 -13.96 -4.32
CA ALA A 198 6.62 -15.19 -5.00
C ALA A 198 8.02 -15.10 -5.65
N ASP A 199 8.50 -16.22 -6.20
CA ASP A 199 9.83 -16.33 -6.82
C ASP A 199 10.11 -15.23 -7.87
N GLY A 200 9.09 -14.84 -8.63
CA GLY A 200 9.20 -13.83 -9.69
C GLY A 200 9.42 -12.40 -9.20
N ASP A 201 9.13 -12.13 -7.92
CA ASP A 201 9.26 -10.80 -7.32
C ASP A 201 10.64 -10.58 -6.69
N VAL A 202 11.45 -11.64 -6.58
CA VAL A 202 12.80 -11.58 -6.03
C VAL A 202 13.83 -11.47 -7.15
N THR A 203 14.55 -10.36 -7.16
CA THR A 203 15.71 -10.18 -8.03
C THR A 203 16.99 -10.59 -7.30
N LEU A 204 17.80 -11.44 -7.94
CA LEU A 204 19.11 -11.83 -7.44
C LEU A 204 20.14 -10.76 -7.82
N ASP A 205 20.71 -10.09 -6.82
CA ASP A 205 21.74 -9.06 -6.99
C ASP A 205 23.11 -9.72 -7.05
N LYS A 206 23.73 -9.72 -8.23
CA LYS A 206 24.98 -10.43 -8.50
C LYS A 206 26.18 -9.48 -8.53
N GLY A 207 27.25 -9.88 -7.85
CA GLY A 207 28.57 -9.30 -7.97
C GLY A 207 29.55 -10.26 -8.64
N ARG A 208 30.29 -9.79 -9.64
CA ARG A 208 31.27 -10.58 -10.41
C ARG A 208 30.63 -11.82 -11.07
N SER A 209 31.26 -12.99 -10.96
CA SER A 209 30.83 -14.24 -11.59
C SER A 209 29.91 -15.08 -10.69
N ALA A 210 29.58 -14.61 -9.48
CA ALA A 210 28.68 -15.31 -8.58
C ALA A 210 27.28 -15.42 -9.18
N ASP A 211 26.73 -16.64 -9.15
CA ASP A 211 25.40 -16.93 -9.66
C ASP A 211 24.70 -18.01 -8.81
N ALA A 212 23.40 -18.17 -8.98
CA ALA A 212 22.59 -19.22 -8.37
C ALA A 212 21.63 -19.83 -9.40
N ALA A 213 21.38 -21.13 -9.27
CA ALA A 213 20.46 -21.84 -10.15
C ALA A 213 19.00 -21.47 -9.88
N THR A 214 18.64 -21.22 -8.61
CA THR A 214 17.25 -20.92 -8.22
C THR A 214 17.20 -19.91 -7.08
N VAL A 215 16.17 -19.06 -7.11
CA VAL A 215 15.70 -18.24 -5.99
C VAL A 215 14.26 -18.66 -5.75
N ALA A 216 13.98 -19.20 -4.56
CA ALA A 216 12.66 -19.72 -4.20
C ALA A 216 12.13 -19.06 -2.94
N VAL A 217 10.87 -18.63 -2.96
CA VAL A 217 10.13 -18.10 -1.82
C VAL A 217 9.32 -19.22 -1.20
N SER A 218 9.32 -19.30 0.14
CA SER A 218 8.51 -20.24 0.89
C SER A 218 7.89 -19.59 2.13
N GLY A 219 6.90 -20.28 2.72
CA GLY A 219 6.05 -19.74 3.79
C GLY A 219 4.72 -19.21 3.27
N GLU A 220 3.68 -19.30 4.09
CA GLU A 220 2.32 -18.83 3.73
C GLU A 220 1.79 -17.75 4.70
N ASP A 221 2.46 -17.55 5.84
CA ASP A 221 2.13 -16.59 6.91
C ASP A 221 2.17 -15.12 6.44
N LEU A 222 1.23 -14.27 6.86
CA LEU A 222 1.20 -12.86 6.42
C LEU A 222 2.36 -12.00 6.95
N THR A 223 3.07 -12.46 7.97
CA THR A 223 4.13 -11.68 8.64
C THR A 223 5.54 -12.06 8.21
N SER A 224 5.70 -13.21 7.53
CA SER A 224 7.03 -13.70 7.17
C SER A 224 7.07 -14.62 5.96
N ARG A 225 8.16 -14.50 5.20
CA ARG A 225 8.52 -15.39 4.09
C ARG A 225 9.99 -15.76 4.21
N LEU A 226 10.38 -16.89 3.62
CA LEU A 226 11.76 -17.32 3.55
C LEU A 226 12.21 -17.41 2.10
N VAL A 227 13.18 -16.58 1.72
CA VAL A 227 13.84 -16.66 0.41
C VAL A 227 15.03 -17.60 0.51
N THR A 228 15.12 -18.58 -0.39
CA THR A 228 16.18 -19.60 -0.44
C THR A 228 16.90 -19.54 -1.78
N ILE A 229 18.20 -19.29 -1.73
CA ILE A 229 19.09 -19.23 -2.90
C ILE A 229 19.85 -20.56 -2.98
N SER A 230 19.72 -21.30 -4.08
CA SER A 230 20.30 -22.63 -4.25
C SER A 230 21.09 -22.79 -5.56
N GLY A 231 21.95 -23.80 -5.63
CA GLY A 231 22.79 -24.06 -6.80
C GLY A 231 23.80 -22.93 -7.05
N ILE A 232 24.44 -22.47 -5.98
CA ILE A 232 25.35 -21.32 -5.99
C ILE A 232 26.66 -21.70 -6.69
N THR A 233 27.12 -20.85 -7.60
CA THR A 233 28.32 -21.05 -8.44
C THR A 233 29.12 -19.76 -8.60
N GLY A 234 30.34 -19.86 -9.12
CA GLY A 234 31.20 -18.72 -9.41
C GLY A 234 31.86 -18.10 -8.17
N ASN A 235 32.40 -16.89 -8.33
CA ASN A 235 33.05 -16.13 -7.25
C ASN A 235 32.57 -14.68 -7.24
N GLY A 236 32.31 -14.13 -6.05
CA GLY A 236 31.80 -12.77 -5.92
C GLY A 236 30.83 -12.61 -4.75
N THR A 237 29.78 -11.81 -4.92
CA THR A 237 28.79 -11.56 -3.87
C THR A 237 27.38 -11.79 -4.41
N LEU A 238 26.48 -12.30 -3.56
CA LEU A 238 25.05 -12.43 -3.87
C LEU A 238 24.21 -11.74 -2.78
N GLY A 239 23.27 -10.92 -3.23
CA GLY A 239 22.21 -10.31 -2.42
C GLY A 239 20.85 -10.49 -3.09
N ILE A 240 19.79 -9.96 -2.49
CA ILE A 240 18.46 -9.95 -3.09
C ILE A 240 17.80 -8.57 -2.99
N SER A 241 16.93 -8.29 -3.96
CA SER A 241 15.98 -7.19 -3.94
C SER A 241 14.57 -7.74 -4.16
N ILE A 242 13.57 -7.14 -3.53
CA ILE A 242 12.16 -7.53 -3.64
C ILE A 242 11.38 -6.39 -4.30
N ALA A 243 10.54 -6.73 -5.29
CA ALA A 243 9.70 -5.79 -6.00
C ALA A 243 8.64 -5.11 -5.10
N ALA A 244 8.09 -3.99 -5.57
CA ALA A 244 6.91 -3.38 -4.95
C ALA A 244 5.65 -4.23 -5.20
N GLY A 245 4.58 -4.00 -4.43
CA GLY A 245 3.28 -4.65 -4.61
C GLY A 245 3.19 -6.10 -4.12
N VAL A 246 4.18 -6.57 -3.35
CA VAL A 246 4.21 -7.95 -2.83
C VAL A 246 3.40 -8.14 -1.54
N ALA A 247 2.98 -7.05 -0.92
CA ALA A 247 2.05 -7.01 0.20
C ALA A 247 1.07 -5.85 0.05
N GLN A 248 -0.17 -6.04 0.50
CA GLN A 248 -1.24 -5.04 0.45
C GLN A 248 -2.06 -5.04 1.75
N ASP A 249 -2.50 -3.87 2.19
CA ASP A 249 -3.41 -3.71 3.34
C ASP A 249 -4.89 -3.65 2.91
N ALA A 250 -5.80 -3.61 3.89
CA ALA A 250 -7.25 -3.54 3.64
C ALA A 250 -7.70 -2.24 2.94
N ALA A 251 -6.92 -1.15 3.03
CA ALA A 251 -7.21 0.12 2.37
C ALA A 251 -6.72 0.15 0.91
N GLY A 252 -5.93 -0.85 0.49
CA GLY A 252 -5.39 -1.01 -0.85
C GLY A 252 -4.01 -0.41 -1.04
N ASN A 253 -3.28 -0.05 0.03
CA ASN A 253 -1.89 0.41 -0.09
C ASN A 253 -0.98 -0.78 -0.40
N GLU A 254 -0.08 -0.59 -1.36
CA GLU A 254 0.88 -1.61 -1.79
C GLU A 254 2.27 -1.35 -1.18
N SER A 255 2.94 -2.41 -0.74
CA SER A 255 4.31 -2.32 -0.24
C SER A 255 5.27 -1.75 -1.28
N ILE A 256 6.23 -0.94 -0.85
CA ILE A 256 7.29 -0.44 -1.73
C ILE A 256 8.34 -1.52 -2.02
N ALA A 257 9.14 -1.31 -3.06
CA ALA A 257 10.30 -2.17 -3.35
C ALA A 257 11.37 -2.02 -2.25
N VAL A 258 12.04 -3.11 -1.90
CA VAL A 258 13.10 -3.14 -0.88
C VAL A 258 14.35 -3.83 -1.42
N GLY A 259 15.52 -3.32 -1.04
CA GLY A 259 16.82 -3.86 -1.45
C GLY A 259 17.74 -2.79 -2.06
N PRO A 260 18.97 -3.17 -2.43
CA PRO A 260 19.56 -4.51 -2.26
C PRO A 260 19.76 -4.85 -0.78
N SER A 261 19.67 -6.15 -0.45
CA SER A 261 19.98 -6.69 0.87
C SER A 261 21.47 -6.57 1.20
N ASP A 262 21.82 -6.83 2.47
CA ASP A 262 23.19 -7.23 2.79
C ASP A 262 23.54 -8.48 1.99
N ALA A 263 24.75 -8.53 1.44
CA ALA A 263 25.20 -9.61 0.56
C ALA A 263 26.09 -10.62 1.29
N PHE A 264 26.10 -11.87 0.83
CA PHE A 264 27.09 -12.88 1.22
C PHE A 264 28.11 -13.10 0.11
N SER A 265 29.33 -13.50 0.49
CA SER A 265 30.38 -13.80 -0.48
C SER A 265 30.33 -15.26 -0.94
N VAL A 266 30.43 -15.48 -2.25
CA VAL A 266 30.57 -16.79 -2.86
C VAL A 266 32.04 -17.02 -3.20
N LEU A 267 32.58 -18.13 -2.67
CA LEU A 267 33.93 -18.60 -2.93
C LEU A 267 33.87 -20.04 -3.44
N ASN A 268 33.29 -20.25 -4.62
CA ASN A 268 33.29 -21.57 -5.22
C ASN A 268 34.64 -21.82 -5.91
N HIS A 269 35.37 -22.83 -5.46
CA HIS A 269 36.68 -23.19 -6.00
C HIS A 269 36.55 -23.53 -7.50
N VAL A 270 36.95 -22.61 -8.38
CA VAL A 270 37.26 -22.91 -9.79
C VAL A 270 38.51 -23.79 -9.80
N PRO A 271 38.66 -24.77 -10.73
CA PRO A 271 39.95 -25.42 -10.92
C PRO A 271 41.04 -24.36 -11.04
N SER A 272 42.03 -24.41 -10.14
CA SER A 272 43.14 -23.48 -10.17
C SER A 272 43.88 -23.64 -11.51
N TYR A 273 44.08 -22.54 -12.23
CA TYR A 273 44.90 -22.58 -13.43
C TYR A 273 46.37 -22.58 -13.01
N GLY A 274 47.10 -23.64 -13.39
CA GLY A 274 48.56 -23.66 -13.24
C GLY A 274 49.16 -22.57 -14.11
N LEU A 275 49.87 -21.63 -13.47
CA LEU A 275 50.48 -20.48 -14.13
C LEU A 275 51.98 -20.48 -13.87
N SER A 276 52.78 -20.42 -14.93
CA SER A 276 54.22 -20.19 -14.76
C SER A 276 54.46 -18.78 -14.24
N ASN A 277 55.51 -18.59 -13.46
CA ASN A 277 55.77 -17.30 -12.84
C ASN A 277 56.05 -16.27 -13.94
N LYS A 278 56.76 -16.64 -15.01
CA LYS A 278 56.92 -15.79 -16.19
C LYS A 278 55.59 -15.30 -16.79
N ALA A 279 54.56 -16.15 -16.85
CA ALA A 279 53.27 -15.77 -17.39
C ALA A 279 52.49 -14.82 -16.46
N ALA A 280 52.72 -14.87 -15.16
CA ALA A 280 52.17 -13.90 -14.20
C ALA A 280 52.67 -12.46 -14.41
N TRP A 281 53.80 -12.30 -15.11
CA TRP A 281 54.37 -10.99 -15.47
C TRP A 281 53.94 -10.50 -16.86
N ASP A 282 53.18 -11.29 -17.63
CA ASP A 282 52.72 -10.88 -18.96
C ASP A 282 51.52 -9.92 -18.83
N PRO A 283 51.52 -8.74 -19.50
CA PRO A 283 50.39 -7.80 -19.46
C PRO A 283 49.03 -8.41 -19.84
N ILE A 284 49.02 -9.50 -20.63
CA ILE A 284 47.78 -10.18 -21.01
C ILE A 284 47.05 -10.82 -19.81
N ILE A 285 47.78 -11.12 -18.73
CA ILE A 285 47.20 -11.73 -17.53
C ILE A 285 46.22 -10.79 -16.82
N ILE A 286 46.32 -9.47 -17.03
CA ILE A 286 45.42 -8.46 -16.42
C ILE A 286 43.94 -8.79 -16.70
N ILE A 287 43.64 -9.31 -17.89
CA ILE A 287 42.26 -9.65 -18.30
C ILE A 287 41.78 -10.92 -17.59
N ALA A 288 42.68 -11.88 -17.34
CA ALA A 288 42.35 -13.14 -16.69
C ALA A 288 42.42 -13.07 -15.15
N ALA A 289 43.19 -12.13 -14.60
CA ALA A 289 43.43 -11.98 -13.17
C ALA A 289 42.19 -11.56 -12.36
N ALA A 290 41.24 -10.87 -12.99
CA ALA A 290 40.07 -10.31 -12.32
C ALA A 290 39.09 -11.37 -11.78
N ASP A 291 39.00 -12.54 -12.44
CA ASP A 291 37.95 -13.53 -12.21
C ASP A 291 38.46 -14.95 -11.94
N ASN A 292 39.78 -15.17 -11.90
CA ASN A 292 40.38 -16.50 -11.75
C ASN A 292 41.29 -16.62 -10.53
N VAL A 293 41.36 -17.86 -10.03
CA VAL A 293 42.35 -18.28 -9.04
C VAL A 293 43.47 -19.01 -9.78
N PHE A 294 44.71 -18.65 -9.47
CA PHE A 294 45.89 -19.24 -10.09
C PHE A 294 46.67 -20.03 -9.05
N THR A 295 47.23 -21.16 -9.49
CA THR A 295 48.27 -21.86 -8.74
C THR A 295 49.61 -21.56 -9.40
N ILE A 296 50.52 -21.00 -8.63
CA ILE A 296 51.93 -20.88 -9.00
C ILE A 296 52.74 -21.92 -8.24
N TRP A 297 53.92 -22.23 -8.75
CA TRP A 297 54.83 -23.19 -8.11
C TRP A 297 56.26 -22.71 -8.25
N GLY A 298 57.13 -23.17 -7.37
CA GLY A 298 58.56 -22.94 -7.50
C GLY A 298 59.28 -22.92 -6.18
N LYS A 299 60.52 -22.44 -6.24
CA LYS A 299 61.40 -22.36 -5.08
C LYS A 299 61.21 -21.03 -4.36
N VAL A 300 61.07 -21.08 -3.05
CA VAL A 300 61.09 -19.90 -2.19
C VAL A 300 62.47 -19.27 -2.29
N THR A 301 62.53 -17.99 -2.64
CA THR A 301 63.78 -17.22 -2.82
C THR A 301 64.00 -16.20 -1.69
N VAL A 302 62.91 -15.71 -1.10
CA VAL A 302 62.87 -14.83 0.08
C VAL A 302 61.65 -15.24 0.90
N ALA A 303 61.77 -15.24 2.23
CA ALA A 303 60.70 -15.54 3.16
C ALA A 303 60.71 -14.52 4.31
N ASP A 304 59.55 -13.92 4.57
CA ASP A 304 59.25 -13.02 5.67
C ASP A 304 58.16 -13.66 6.56
N ALA A 305 57.68 -13.00 7.62
CA ALA A 305 56.63 -13.59 8.48
C ALA A 305 55.26 -13.72 7.78
N ASP A 306 54.96 -12.76 6.89
CA ASP A 306 53.64 -12.59 6.26
C ASP A 306 53.66 -12.77 4.74
N SER A 307 54.80 -13.15 4.17
CA SER A 307 54.95 -13.33 2.72
C SER A 307 56.21 -14.07 2.35
N PHE A 308 56.21 -14.66 1.15
CA PHE A 308 57.41 -15.23 0.54
C PHE A 308 57.42 -14.98 -0.96
N THR A 309 58.58 -15.06 -1.60
CA THR A 309 58.72 -14.95 -3.06
C THR A 309 59.02 -16.31 -3.67
N VAL A 310 58.26 -16.68 -4.69
CA VAL A 310 58.39 -17.97 -5.40
C VAL A 310 58.98 -17.72 -6.78
N ASP A 311 59.97 -18.52 -7.19
CA ASP A 311 60.50 -18.53 -8.55
C ASP A 311 60.47 -19.95 -9.12
N ASP A 312 59.87 -20.12 -10.29
CA ASP A 312 59.81 -21.39 -11.04
C ASP A 312 61.10 -21.65 -11.87
N GLY A 313 62.12 -20.79 -11.72
CA GLY A 313 63.37 -20.82 -12.47
C GLY A 313 63.35 -19.92 -13.70
N SER A 314 62.28 -19.15 -13.91
CA SER A 314 62.19 -18.15 -14.97
C SER A 314 62.95 -16.86 -14.67
N GLY A 315 63.34 -16.62 -13.41
CA GLY A 315 63.99 -15.39 -12.98
C GLY A 315 63.02 -14.22 -12.81
N LEU A 316 61.71 -14.50 -12.81
CA LEU A 316 60.62 -13.54 -12.62
C LEU A 316 59.77 -14.01 -11.43
N PRO A 317 60.21 -13.75 -10.19
CA PRO A 317 59.53 -14.28 -9.01
C PRO A 317 58.16 -13.62 -8.80
N VAL A 318 57.23 -14.32 -8.15
CA VAL A 318 55.93 -13.78 -7.72
C VAL A 318 55.93 -13.71 -6.21
N LYS A 319 55.49 -12.58 -5.65
CA LYS A 319 55.33 -12.44 -4.20
C LYS A 319 54.00 -13.06 -3.77
N VAL A 320 54.02 -13.95 -2.81
CA VAL A 320 52.83 -14.56 -2.20
C VAL A 320 52.61 -13.94 -0.83
N ILE A 321 51.40 -13.42 -0.58
CA ILE A 321 50.98 -12.93 0.73
C ILE A 321 50.24 -14.05 1.45
N TYR A 322 50.85 -14.55 2.53
CA TYR A 322 50.29 -15.59 3.39
C TYR A 322 51.03 -15.57 4.73
N SER A 323 50.32 -15.34 5.83
CA SER A 323 50.88 -15.31 7.18
C SER A 323 51.13 -16.70 7.77
N ASP A 324 52.08 -16.80 8.69
CA ASP A 324 52.38 -18.02 9.47
C ASP A 324 52.71 -19.25 8.61
N HIS A 325 53.31 -19.01 7.44
CA HIS A 325 53.51 -20.02 6.41
C HIS A 325 54.60 -21.06 6.71
N GLY A 326 55.54 -20.76 7.62
CA GLY A 326 56.60 -21.69 8.06
C GLY A 326 57.69 -22.02 7.02
N PHE A 327 57.51 -21.69 5.74
CA PHE A 327 58.50 -21.89 4.66
C PHE A 327 59.78 -21.05 4.82
N GLY A 328 60.93 -21.66 4.48
CA GLY A 328 62.24 -21.04 4.42
C GLY A 328 62.76 -20.87 2.99
N ASN A 329 63.82 -20.08 2.84
CA ASN A 329 64.52 -19.94 1.57
C ASN A 329 65.03 -21.30 1.08
N GLY A 330 64.59 -21.67 -0.13
CA GLY A 330 64.94 -22.92 -0.78
C GLY A 330 63.85 -23.99 -0.78
N ASP A 331 62.76 -23.79 -0.05
CA ASP A 331 61.64 -24.73 -0.05
C ASP A 331 60.89 -24.70 -1.40
N PHE A 332 60.39 -25.85 -1.85
CA PHE A 332 59.48 -25.91 -3.00
C PHE A 332 58.05 -25.80 -2.51
N VAL A 333 57.31 -24.89 -3.11
CA VAL A 333 55.93 -24.56 -2.71
C VAL A 333 55.05 -24.46 -3.95
N SER A 334 53.82 -24.95 -3.82
CA SER A 334 52.68 -24.55 -4.66
C SER A 334 51.85 -23.54 -3.87
N ALA A 335 51.35 -22.48 -4.51
CA ALA A 335 50.52 -21.47 -3.87
C ALA A 335 49.35 -21.06 -4.75
N THR A 336 48.14 -21.12 -4.20
CA THR A 336 46.89 -20.85 -4.90
C THR A 336 46.22 -19.59 -4.37
N GLY A 337 45.88 -18.65 -5.26
CA GLY A 337 45.35 -17.36 -4.85
C GLY A 337 44.84 -16.47 -5.98
N THR A 338 44.39 -15.27 -5.62
CA THR A 338 44.05 -14.23 -6.60
C THR A 338 45.31 -13.43 -6.94
N LEU A 339 45.48 -13.11 -8.22
CA LEU A 339 46.65 -12.40 -8.70
C LEU A 339 46.36 -10.89 -8.80
N ASP A 340 47.06 -10.07 -8.03
CA ASP A 340 47.09 -8.62 -8.17
C ASP A 340 48.26 -8.21 -9.07
N VAL A 341 47.93 -7.62 -10.22
CA VAL A 341 48.87 -7.13 -11.23
C VAL A 341 48.79 -5.61 -11.43
N SER A 342 48.19 -4.89 -10.47
CA SER A 342 48.10 -3.43 -10.50
C SER A 342 49.44 -2.74 -10.20
N GLY A 343 50.36 -3.45 -9.54
CA GLY A 343 51.69 -3.00 -9.19
C GLY A 343 52.77 -3.33 -10.24
N PRO A 344 54.03 -2.88 -10.01
CA PRO A 344 55.15 -3.16 -10.92
C PRO A 344 55.60 -4.62 -10.94
N ALA A 345 55.14 -5.43 -9.98
CA ALA A 345 55.36 -6.87 -9.90
C ALA A 345 54.04 -7.55 -9.48
N PRO A 346 53.73 -8.73 -10.02
CA PRO A 346 52.56 -9.50 -9.62
C PRO A 346 52.66 -9.94 -8.15
N VAL A 347 51.54 -9.84 -7.44
CA VAL A 347 51.37 -10.31 -6.06
C VAL A 347 50.22 -11.30 -6.02
N LEU A 348 50.48 -12.50 -5.52
CA LEU A 348 49.45 -13.51 -5.27
C LEU A 348 48.95 -13.37 -3.83
N ASN A 349 47.66 -13.10 -3.66
CA ASN A 349 47.00 -13.14 -2.35
C ASN A 349 46.48 -14.57 -2.13
N ALA A 350 47.17 -15.34 -1.27
CA ALA A 350 46.85 -16.74 -1.05
C ALA A 350 45.49 -16.91 -0.36
N LEU A 351 44.75 -17.94 -0.76
CA LEU A 351 43.48 -18.31 -0.13
C LEU A 351 43.71 -19.17 1.12
N VAL A 352 42.83 -19.04 2.13
CA VAL A 352 43.12 -19.36 3.54
C VAL A 352 42.93 -20.85 3.93
N THR A 353 42.92 -21.80 3.00
CA THR A 353 42.71 -23.22 3.34
C THR A 353 43.97 -24.07 3.19
N ASN A 354 44.24 -24.88 4.22
CA ASN A 354 45.45 -25.69 4.43
C ASN A 354 45.73 -26.75 3.34
N ASP A 355 44.82 -26.96 2.39
CA ASP A 355 44.92 -27.99 1.35
C ASP A 355 45.51 -27.48 0.02
N GLN A 356 45.99 -26.22 -0.04
CA GLN A 356 46.47 -25.58 -1.27
C GLN A 356 47.93 -25.09 -1.19
N LEU A 357 48.66 -25.51 -0.15
CA LEU A 357 50.11 -25.33 -0.01
C LEU A 357 50.72 -26.70 0.23
N SER A 358 51.28 -27.34 -0.80
CA SER A 358 52.06 -28.57 -0.64
C SER A 358 53.56 -28.27 -0.71
N VAL A 359 54.32 -28.90 0.18
CA VAL A 359 55.74 -29.14 -0.07
C VAL A 359 55.82 -30.34 -0.99
N ASP A 360 56.01 -30.11 -2.27
CA ASP A 360 56.28 -31.20 -3.20
C ASP A 360 57.74 -31.63 -2.98
N ALA A 361 57.93 -32.84 -2.45
CA ALA A 361 59.24 -33.47 -2.38
C ALA A 361 59.71 -33.78 -3.82
N GLU A 362 60.96 -33.42 -4.13
CA GLU A 362 61.62 -33.56 -5.45
C GLU A 362 61.35 -34.86 -6.21
#